data_AF-A0A961HAH0-F1
#
_entry.id   AF-A0A961HAH0-F1
#
_cell.length_a   1.000
_cell.length_b   1.000
_cell.length_c   1.000
_cell.angle_alpha   90.00
_cell.angle_beta   90.00
_cell.angle_gamma   90.00
#
_symmetry.space_group_name_H-M   'P 1'
#
loop_
_entity.id
_entity.type
_entity.pdbx_description
1 polymer ?
#
loop_
_entity_poly.entity_id
_entity_poly.type
_entity_poly.pdbx_seq_one_letter_code
_entity_poly.pdbx_strand_id
1 'polypeptide(L)'
;MSAAAVIRPARGPRWTRQRLITMLLDCYGPTPRGAVDVATVAHYAGVSTSTVRRWLAKTPDGSRRMLIPKHRLRQLQCGPAEVERRNAQQYSHALAALASIDDEKSVLPVWREQGWLDQHTVAVLAIHQRPWRQVAVTNGTRRALGEMHRRGATVDNLVVPTRFHAQVLAHAVMVRQQAWRVHPAAHLLATGRTQVWMADGPDVDLAALSDTALARIAAGSGQTG
;
A
#
# COMPACT_ATOMS: atom_id res chain seq x y z
N MET A 1 23.19 21.44 6.61
CA MET A 1 23.15 20.25 5.72
C MET A 1 21.85 19.50 5.99
N SER A 2 20.78 19.81 5.26
CA SER A 2 19.47 19.20 5.47
C SER A 2 19.49 17.77 4.92
N ALA A 3 19.44 16.78 5.81
CA ALA A 3 19.19 15.40 5.41
C ALA A 3 17.77 15.34 4.84
N ALA A 4 17.64 15.47 3.52
CA ALA A 4 16.37 15.32 2.82
C ALA A 4 15.68 14.06 3.36
N ALA A 5 14.55 14.26 4.04
CA ALA A 5 13.93 13.24 4.86
C ALA A 5 13.44 12.10 3.96
N VAL A 6 14.27 11.05 3.84
CA VAL A 6 13.92 9.84 3.08
C VAL A 6 12.82 9.14 3.86
N ILE A 7 11.67 8.91 3.22
CA ILE A 7 10.62 8.06 3.79
C ILE A 7 11.19 6.64 3.87
N ARG A 8 11.61 6.24 5.08
CA ARG A 8 12.22 4.94 5.31
C ARG A 8 11.13 3.90 5.55
N PRO A 9 11.19 2.74 4.87
CA PRO A 9 10.35 1.61 5.20
C PRO A 9 10.46 1.29 6.70
N ALA A 10 9.32 1.02 7.32
CA ALA A 10 9.30 0.53 8.68
C ALA A 10 9.94 -0.85 8.75
N ARG A 11 10.51 -1.17 9.92
CA ARG A 11 11.12 -2.47 10.14
C ARG A 11 10.09 -3.56 9.86
N GLY A 12 10.45 -4.51 9.01
CA GLY A 12 9.56 -5.58 8.62
C GLY A 12 9.23 -6.55 9.76
N PRO A 13 8.14 -7.31 9.60
CA PRO A 13 7.76 -8.33 10.56
C PRO A 13 8.84 -9.41 10.68
N ARG A 14 8.93 -10.04 11.85
CA ARG A 14 9.61 -11.33 11.97
C ARG A 14 8.77 -12.36 11.24
N TRP A 15 9.31 -12.89 10.15
CA TRP A 15 8.63 -13.89 9.36
C TRP A 15 8.93 -15.30 9.87
N THR A 16 7.89 -15.93 10.41
CA THR A 16 7.89 -17.34 10.80
C THR A 16 7.02 -18.14 9.84
N ARG A 17 7.14 -19.47 9.86
CA ARG A 17 6.22 -20.35 9.12
C ARG A 17 4.76 -20.09 9.50
N GLN A 18 4.48 -19.93 10.79
CA GLN A 18 3.13 -19.65 11.28
C GLN A 18 2.60 -18.33 10.73
N ARG A 19 3.40 -17.27 10.74
CA ARG A 19 3.01 -15.98 10.17
C ARG A 19 2.77 -16.04 8.67
N LEU A 20 3.60 -16.79 7.95
CA LEU A 20 3.39 -17.04 6.52
C LEU A 20 2.04 -17.74 6.28
N ILE A 21 1.71 -18.78 7.06
CA ILE A 21 0.43 -19.48 6.98
C ILE A 21 -0.73 -18.53 7.24
N THR A 22 -0.69 -17.77 8.35
CA THR A 22 -1.72 -16.79 8.69
C THR A 22 -1.93 -15.78 7.57
N MET A 23 -0.86 -15.16 7.07
CA MET A 23 -0.95 -14.18 5.99
C MET A 23 -1.53 -14.79 4.70
N LEU A 24 -1.19 -16.04 4.37
CA LEU A 24 -1.76 -16.72 3.20
C LEU A 24 -3.24 -17.08 3.40
N LEU A 25 -3.65 -17.51 4.59
CA LEU A 25 -5.06 -17.75 4.92
C LEU A 25 -5.87 -16.46 4.80
N ASP A 26 -5.35 -15.37 5.34
CA ASP A 26 -6.01 -14.08 5.27
C ASP A 26 -6.14 -13.61 3.82
N CYS A 27 -5.06 -13.71 3.02
CA CYS A 27 -5.00 -13.15 1.67
C CYS A 27 -5.63 -14.01 0.58
N TYR A 28 -5.65 -15.34 0.73
CA TYR A 28 -6.11 -16.24 -0.33
C TYR A 28 -7.25 -17.16 0.11
N GLY A 29 -7.60 -17.14 1.40
CA GLY A 29 -8.67 -17.92 1.96
C GLY A 29 -8.25 -19.34 2.35
N PRO A 30 -9.04 -19.98 3.23
CA PRO A 30 -8.90 -21.40 3.53
C PRO A 30 -9.59 -22.27 2.48
N THR A 31 -9.07 -23.48 2.32
CA THR A 31 -9.79 -24.62 1.76
C THR A 31 -10.96 -25.02 2.68
N PRO A 32 -11.92 -25.86 2.22
CA PRO A 32 -13.00 -26.36 3.07
C PRO A 32 -12.54 -27.07 4.36
N ARG A 33 -11.30 -27.55 4.41
CA ARG A 33 -10.68 -28.18 5.60
C ARG A 33 -9.92 -27.19 6.50
N GLY A 34 -9.99 -25.88 6.23
CA GLY A 34 -9.32 -24.84 7.02
C GLY A 34 -7.82 -24.64 6.71
N ALA A 35 -7.24 -25.42 5.79
CA ALA A 35 -5.84 -25.27 5.39
C ALA A 35 -5.68 -24.21 4.28
N VAL A 36 -4.48 -23.66 4.10
CA VAL A 36 -4.15 -22.71 3.02
C VAL A 36 -4.54 -23.26 1.65
N ASP A 37 -5.24 -22.45 0.83
CA ASP A 37 -5.46 -22.78 -0.58
C ASP A 37 -4.17 -22.66 -1.38
N VAL A 38 -3.45 -23.77 -1.43
CA VAL A 38 -2.18 -23.91 -2.15
C VAL A 38 -2.34 -23.65 -3.65
N ALA A 39 -3.49 -23.98 -4.25
CA ALA A 39 -3.70 -23.81 -5.68
C ALA A 39 -3.84 -22.33 -6.05
N THR A 40 -4.62 -21.58 -5.28
CA THR A 40 -4.75 -20.12 -5.46
C THR A 40 -3.42 -19.40 -5.25
N VAL A 41 -2.67 -19.75 -4.20
CA VAL A 41 -1.34 -19.16 -3.93
C VAL A 41 -0.36 -19.47 -5.08
N ALA A 42 -0.35 -20.71 -5.56
CA ALA A 42 0.51 -21.14 -6.66
C ALA A 42 0.20 -20.40 -7.97
N HIS A 43 -1.08 -20.24 -8.29
CA HIS A 43 -1.54 -19.49 -9.45
C HIS A 43 -1.10 -18.02 -9.38
N TYR A 44 -1.30 -17.34 -8.24
CA TYR A 44 -0.89 -15.95 -8.05
C TYR A 44 0.63 -15.77 -8.13
N ALA A 45 1.39 -16.65 -7.48
CA ALA A 45 2.85 -16.56 -7.45
C ALA A 45 3.53 -17.05 -8.74
N GLY A 46 2.80 -17.70 -9.65
CA GLY A 46 3.35 -18.31 -10.86
C GLY A 46 4.32 -19.45 -10.56
N VAL A 47 3.97 -20.33 -9.62
CA VAL A 47 4.77 -21.49 -9.21
C VAL A 47 3.93 -22.76 -9.13
N SER A 48 4.57 -23.93 -8.96
CA SER A 48 3.84 -25.18 -8.74
C SER A 48 3.26 -25.28 -7.32
N THR A 49 2.16 -26.02 -7.15
CA THR A 49 1.57 -26.31 -5.84
C THR A 49 2.57 -27.00 -4.89
N SER A 50 3.41 -27.90 -5.41
CA SER A 50 4.50 -28.53 -4.65
C SER A 50 5.52 -27.52 -4.09
N THR A 51 5.79 -26.44 -4.83
CA THR A 51 6.67 -25.36 -4.35
C THR A 51 6.06 -24.62 -3.17
N VAL A 52 4.77 -24.31 -3.22
CA VAL A 52 4.06 -23.68 -2.10
C VAL A 52 4.01 -24.64 -0.90
N ARG A 53 3.70 -25.92 -1.10
CA ARG A 53 3.76 -26.93 -0.01
C ARG A 53 5.13 -27.00 0.63
N ARG A 54 6.21 -26.90 -0.15
CA ARG A 54 7.58 -26.83 0.36
C ARG A 54 7.81 -25.60 1.22
N TRP A 55 7.28 -24.42 0.85
CA TRP A 55 7.36 -23.22 1.70
C TRP A 55 6.65 -23.41 3.05
N LEU A 56 5.59 -24.23 3.06
CA LEU A 56 4.77 -24.54 4.23
C LEU A 56 5.23 -25.82 4.95
N ALA A 57 6.27 -26.51 4.49
CA ALA A 57 6.76 -27.72 5.15
C ALA A 57 7.41 -27.37 6.49
N LYS A 58 7.45 -28.35 7.41
CA LYS A 58 8.31 -28.25 8.59
C LYS A 58 9.75 -28.49 8.14
N THR A 59 10.69 -27.71 8.67
CA THR A 59 12.11 -27.95 8.42
C THR A 59 12.55 -29.21 9.17
N PRO A 60 13.28 -30.15 8.53
CA PRO A 60 13.73 -31.39 9.18
C PRO A 60 14.52 -31.14 10.47
N ASP A 61 15.37 -30.11 10.48
CA ASP A 61 16.30 -29.83 11.59
C ASP A 61 15.67 -29.00 12.73
N GLY A 62 14.34 -28.88 12.77
CA GLY A 62 13.63 -27.98 13.70
C GLY A 62 13.93 -26.48 13.49
N SER A 63 14.70 -26.14 12.45
CA SER A 63 15.09 -24.77 12.14
C SER A 63 13.88 -23.91 11.83
N ARG A 64 13.82 -22.74 12.50
CA ARG A 64 12.81 -21.69 12.28
C ARG A 64 13.02 -20.93 10.96
N ARG A 65 14.02 -21.32 10.16
CA ARG A 65 14.33 -20.65 8.89
C ARG A 65 13.18 -20.83 7.91
N MET A 66 12.76 -19.73 7.30
CA MET A 66 11.75 -19.77 6.25
C MET A 66 12.30 -20.47 5.01
N LEU A 67 11.49 -21.36 4.43
CA LEU A 67 11.80 -22.03 3.17
C LEU A 67 11.38 -21.20 1.94
N ILE A 68 10.53 -20.18 2.11
CA ILE A 68 10.19 -19.24 1.03
C ILE A 68 11.37 -18.28 0.76
N PRO A 69 11.82 -18.14 -0.49
CA PRO A 69 12.81 -17.14 -0.86
C PRO A 69 12.29 -15.70 -0.63
N LYS A 70 13.18 -14.79 -0.19
CA LYS A 70 12.82 -13.38 0.07
C LYS A 70 12.13 -12.68 -1.11
N HIS A 71 12.55 -12.96 -2.35
CA HIS A 71 11.94 -12.37 -3.54
C HIS A 71 10.50 -12.85 -3.77
N ARG A 72 10.19 -14.12 -3.44
CA ARG A 72 8.83 -14.67 -3.52
C ARG A 72 7.93 -14.11 -2.44
N LEU A 73 8.48 -13.92 -1.24
CA LEU A 73 7.75 -13.21 -0.19
C LEU A 73 7.38 -11.80 -0.65
N ARG A 74 8.34 -11.03 -1.19
CA ARG A 74 8.07 -9.69 -1.75
C ARG A 74 7.00 -9.72 -2.85
N GLN A 75 7.00 -10.74 -3.71
CA GLN A 75 5.97 -10.91 -4.74
C GLN A 75 4.56 -11.10 -4.14
N LEU A 76 4.42 -11.83 -3.03
CA LEU A 76 3.14 -12.00 -2.32
C LEU A 76 2.69 -10.72 -1.60
N GLN A 77 3.63 -9.84 -1.26
CA GLN A 77 3.36 -8.57 -0.58
C GLN A 77 2.94 -7.46 -1.54
N CYS A 78 3.40 -7.48 -2.78
CA CYS A 78 3.11 -6.47 -3.79
C CYS A 78 1.97 -6.93 -4.71
N GLY A 79 1.29 -5.97 -5.33
CA GLY A 79 0.40 -6.28 -6.43
C GLY A 79 1.15 -6.74 -7.69
N PRO A 80 0.41 -7.09 -8.76
CA PRO A 80 1.00 -7.37 -10.06
C PRO A 80 1.92 -6.24 -10.53
N ALA A 81 3.02 -6.57 -11.20
CA ALA A 81 4.06 -5.61 -11.58
C ALA A 81 3.50 -4.42 -12.39
N GLU A 82 2.50 -4.65 -13.24
CA GLU A 82 1.82 -3.59 -13.99
C GLU A 82 1.12 -2.56 -13.09
N VAL A 83 0.49 -3.01 -12.01
CA VAL A 83 -0.19 -2.12 -11.07
C VAL A 83 0.83 -1.34 -10.26
N GLU A 84 1.93 -1.96 -9.85
CA GLU A 84 3.02 -1.26 -9.16
C GLU A 84 3.69 -0.22 -10.08
N ARG A 85 3.89 -0.54 -11.37
CA ARG A 85 4.36 0.44 -12.36
C ARG A 85 3.40 1.61 -12.52
N ARG A 86 2.10 1.34 -12.62
CA ARG A 86 1.08 2.40 -12.71
C ARG A 86 1.08 3.29 -11.47
N ASN A 87 1.19 2.70 -10.27
CA ASN A 87 1.28 3.46 -9.02
C ASN A 87 2.53 4.35 -8.99
N ALA A 88 3.68 3.83 -9.46
CA ALA A 88 4.91 4.61 -9.58
C ALA A 88 4.76 5.76 -10.59
N GLN A 89 4.13 5.51 -11.74
CA GLN A 89 3.88 6.55 -12.74
C GLN A 89 2.96 7.65 -12.20
N GLN A 90 1.89 7.28 -11.48
CA GLN A 90 0.99 8.24 -10.83
C GLN A 90 1.72 9.09 -9.80
N TYR A 91 2.62 8.49 -9.02
CA TYR A 91 3.47 9.22 -8.08
C TYR A 91 4.41 10.20 -8.78
N SER A 92 5.13 9.76 -9.82
CA SER A 92 6.02 10.64 -10.59
C SER A 92 5.26 11.80 -11.25
N HIS A 93 4.07 11.52 -11.81
CA HIS A 93 3.20 12.54 -12.36
C HIS A 93 2.73 13.53 -11.29
N ALA A 94 2.36 13.06 -10.09
CA ALA A 94 1.96 13.92 -8.99
C ALA A 94 3.10 14.85 -8.54
N LEU A 95 4.33 14.35 -8.46
CA LEU A 95 5.49 15.18 -8.14
C LEU A 95 5.74 16.26 -9.21
N ALA A 96 5.68 15.89 -10.49
CA ALA A 96 5.85 16.85 -11.58
C ALA A 96 4.74 17.91 -11.57
N ALA A 97 3.49 17.50 -11.34
CA ALA A 97 2.35 18.41 -11.25
C ALA A 97 2.48 19.38 -10.06
N LEU A 98 2.93 18.91 -8.90
CA LEU A 98 3.17 19.78 -7.74
C LEU A 98 4.29 20.80 -7.98
N ALA A 99 5.31 20.46 -8.76
CA ALA A 99 6.37 21.41 -9.10
C ALA A 99 5.89 22.52 -10.05
N SER A 100 4.81 22.29 -10.82
CA SER A 100 4.29 23.24 -11.81
C SER A 100 2.96 23.88 -11.40
N ILE A 101 2.42 23.57 -10.22
CA ILE A 101 1.05 23.93 -9.86
C ILE A 101 0.87 25.43 -9.60
N ASP A 102 1.95 26.11 -9.22
CA ASP A 102 1.97 27.56 -8.96
C ASP A 102 2.02 28.38 -10.27
N ASP A 103 2.38 27.75 -11.40
CA ASP A 103 2.30 28.38 -12.72
C ASP A 103 0.94 28.10 -13.36
N GLU A 104 0.09 29.12 -13.36
CA GLU A 104 -1.28 29.02 -13.90
C GLU A 104 -1.32 28.58 -15.37
N LYS A 105 -0.27 28.87 -16.16
CA LYS A 105 -0.15 28.44 -17.57
C LYS A 105 0.15 26.94 -17.71
N SER A 106 0.74 26.34 -16.69
CA SER A 106 1.06 24.92 -16.63
C SER A 106 -0.12 24.07 -16.12
N VAL A 107 -1.17 24.70 -15.59
CA VAL A 107 -2.37 24.00 -15.10
C VAL A 107 -3.23 23.53 -16.28
N LEU A 108 -3.28 22.21 -16.46
CA LEU A 108 -4.12 21.59 -17.50
C LEU A 108 -5.61 21.80 -17.19
N PRO A 109 -6.45 22.17 -18.19
CA PRO A 109 -7.90 22.35 -17.98
C PRO A 109 -8.59 21.14 -17.34
N VAL A 110 -8.18 19.93 -17.72
CA VAL A 110 -8.69 18.66 -17.18
C VAL A 110 -8.48 18.53 -15.66
N TRP A 111 -7.47 19.18 -15.08
CA TRP A 111 -7.27 19.15 -13.63
C TRP A 111 -8.36 19.93 -12.89
N ARG A 112 -8.80 21.05 -13.46
CA ARG A 112 -9.91 21.84 -12.92
C ARG A 112 -11.23 21.11 -13.10
N GLU A 113 -11.49 20.61 -14.30
CA GLU A 113 -12.74 19.89 -14.63
C GLU A 113 -12.95 18.66 -13.74
N GLN A 114 -11.87 17.95 -13.38
CA GLN A 114 -11.94 16.78 -12.51
C GLN A 114 -11.81 17.11 -11.01
N GLY A 115 -11.72 18.39 -10.65
CA GLY A 115 -11.57 18.84 -9.26
C GLY A 115 -10.25 18.39 -8.62
N TRP A 116 -9.20 18.14 -9.40
CA TRP A 116 -7.91 17.65 -8.87
C TRP A 116 -7.18 18.71 -8.05
N LEU A 117 -7.50 19.98 -8.26
CA LEU A 117 -6.97 21.10 -7.49
C LEU A 117 -7.76 21.36 -6.21
N ASP A 118 -8.89 20.68 -6.02
CA ASP A 118 -9.69 20.79 -4.81
C ASP A 118 -9.11 19.95 -3.68
N GLN A 119 -9.53 20.26 -2.46
CA GLN A 119 -9.13 19.51 -1.27
C GLN A 119 -9.50 18.03 -1.38
N HIS A 120 -8.55 17.18 -0.97
CA HIS A 120 -8.74 15.73 -0.93
C HIS A 120 -8.44 15.23 0.48
N THR A 121 -9.07 14.13 0.88
CA THR A 121 -8.77 13.45 2.14
C THR A 121 -8.04 12.15 1.85
N VAL A 122 -6.91 11.97 2.53
CA VAL A 122 -6.23 10.68 2.65
C VAL A 122 -6.66 10.06 3.97
N ALA A 123 -7.10 8.81 3.96
CA ALA A 123 -7.48 8.11 5.18
C ALA A 123 -6.84 6.73 5.26
N VAL A 124 -6.50 6.33 6.48
CA VAL A 124 -6.16 4.96 6.83
C VAL A 124 -7.40 4.29 7.40
N LEU A 125 -7.82 3.19 6.78
CA LEU A 125 -8.99 2.42 7.16
C LEU A 125 -8.55 1.09 7.79
N ALA A 126 -9.19 0.69 8.89
CA ALA A 126 -9.19 -0.68 9.38
C ALA A 126 -10.35 -1.44 8.70
N ILE A 127 -10.02 -2.40 7.84
CA ILE A 127 -11.02 -3.11 7.03
C ILE A 127 -11.87 -4.02 7.92
N HIS A 128 -13.19 -3.92 7.80
CA HIS A 128 -14.10 -4.71 8.64
C HIS A 128 -13.89 -6.22 8.43
N GLN A 129 -13.83 -6.95 9.54
CA GLN A 129 -13.67 -8.41 9.57
C GLN A 129 -12.43 -8.94 8.83
N ARG A 130 -11.44 -8.08 8.57
CA ARG A 130 -10.17 -8.45 7.93
C ARG A 130 -9.01 -7.93 8.76
N PRO A 131 -7.89 -8.66 8.86
CA PRO A 131 -6.72 -8.23 9.63
C PRO A 131 -5.85 -7.25 8.83
N TRP A 132 -6.48 -6.29 8.16
CA TRP A 132 -5.82 -5.38 7.22
C TRP A 132 -6.11 -3.93 7.51
N ARG A 133 -5.12 -3.10 7.20
CA ARG A 133 -5.30 -1.66 7.04
C ARG A 133 -5.14 -1.29 5.56
N GLN A 134 -5.85 -0.26 5.15
CA GLN A 134 -5.84 0.25 3.77
C GLN A 134 -5.70 1.76 3.77
N VAL A 135 -4.91 2.30 2.84
CA VAL A 135 -4.95 3.74 2.54
C VAL A 135 -5.95 4.01 1.41
N ALA A 136 -6.76 5.05 1.57
CA ALA A 136 -7.76 5.48 0.60
C ALA A 136 -7.66 6.99 0.37
N VAL A 137 -7.89 7.42 -0.87
CA VAL A 137 -7.96 8.84 -1.25
C VAL A 137 -9.37 9.14 -1.72
N THR A 138 -9.95 10.21 -1.20
CA THR A 138 -11.30 10.68 -1.56
C THR A 138 -11.30 12.18 -1.78
N ASN A 139 -12.22 12.67 -2.60
CA ASN A 139 -12.50 14.09 -2.79
C ASN A 139 -13.57 14.60 -1.80
N GLY A 140 -13.86 13.85 -0.72
CA GLY A 140 -14.79 14.27 0.32
C GLY A 140 -16.28 14.20 -0.06
N THR A 141 -16.64 13.75 -1.26
CA THR A 141 -18.05 13.61 -1.64
C THR A 141 -18.78 12.64 -0.72
N ARG A 142 -20.05 12.94 -0.38
CA ARG A 142 -20.87 12.10 0.52
C ARG A 142 -20.91 10.64 0.10
N ARG A 143 -20.96 10.38 -1.21
CA ARG A 143 -20.90 9.02 -1.78
C ARG A 143 -19.57 8.34 -1.47
N ALA A 144 -18.45 9.00 -1.71
CA ALA A 144 -17.13 8.44 -1.47
C ALA A 144 -16.87 8.19 0.02
N LEU A 145 -17.33 9.09 0.89
CA LEU A 145 -17.28 8.91 2.34
C LEU A 145 -18.14 7.71 2.79
N GLY A 146 -19.35 7.58 2.25
CA GLY A 146 -20.21 6.41 2.51
C GLY A 146 -19.58 5.10 2.03
N GLU A 147 -18.91 5.10 0.87
CA GLU A 147 -18.16 3.94 0.39
C GLU A 147 -16.97 3.59 1.30
N MET A 148 -16.26 4.58 1.83
CA MET A 148 -15.16 4.33 2.78
C MET A 148 -15.66 3.74 4.09
N HIS A 149 -16.72 4.32 4.67
CA HIS A 149 -17.30 3.83 5.92
C HIS A 149 -17.81 2.39 5.80
N ARG A 150 -18.40 2.02 4.65
CA ARG A 150 -18.81 0.63 4.39
C ARG A 150 -17.63 -0.35 4.32
N ARG A 151 -16.44 0.12 3.91
CA ARG A 151 -15.24 -0.73 3.75
C ARG A 151 -14.51 -0.93 5.08
N GLY A 152 -14.46 0.08 5.94
CA GLY A 152 -13.70 0.03 7.17
C GLY A 152 -13.89 1.23 8.08
N ALA A 153 -13.47 1.07 9.33
CA ALA A 153 -13.41 2.16 10.30
C ALA A 153 -12.19 3.05 10.01
N THR A 154 -12.38 4.36 10.01
CA THR A 154 -11.28 5.31 9.88
C THR A 154 -10.39 5.27 11.12
N VAL A 155 -9.11 4.95 10.93
CA VAL A 155 -8.08 4.96 11.97
C VAL A 155 -7.42 6.33 12.06
N ASP A 156 -7.11 6.92 10.91
CA ASP A 156 -6.51 8.25 10.77
C ASP A 156 -6.98 8.88 9.45
N ASN A 157 -7.05 10.21 9.38
CA ASN A 157 -7.32 10.93 8.14
C ASN A 157 -6.64 12.30 8.13
N LEU A 158 -6.26 12.74 6.94
CA LEU A 158 -5.67 14.06 6.70
C LEU A 158 -6.26 14.68 5.44
N VAL A 159 -6.73 15.92 5.57
CA VAL A 159 -7.13 16.75 4.42
C VAL A 159 -5.88 17.41 3.86
N VAL A 160 -5.70 17.31 2.54
CA VAL A 160 -4.57 17.86 1.81
C VAL A 160 -5.07 18.77 0.68
N PRO A 161 -4.27 19.75 0.24
CA PRO A 161 -4.76 20.81 -0.64
C PRO A 161 -5.26 20.32 -1.99
N THR A 162 -4.61 19.30 -2.57
CA THR A 162 -4.92 18.81 -3.93
C THR A 162 -4.84 17.30 -4.01
N ARG A 163 -5.38 16.74 -5.09
CA ARG A 163 -5.24 15.32 -5.42
C ARG A 163 -3.79 14.87 -5.52
N PHE A 164 -2.90 15.72 -6.02
CA PHE A 164 -1.49 15.39 -6.18
C PHE A 164 -0.79 15.23 -4.82
N HIS A 165 -1.10 16.11 -3.87
CA HIS A 165 -0.67 15.95 -2.47
C HIS A 165 -1.16 14.61 -1.90
N ALA A 166 -2.42 14.26 -2.17
CA ALA A 166 -3.00 13.00 -1.71
C ALA A 166 -2.31 11.77 -2.31
N GLN A 167 -1.95 11.82 -3.60
CA GLN A 167 -1.22 10.74 -4.29
C GLN A 167 0.19 10.57 -3.72
N VAL A 168 0.91 11.67 -3.49
CA VAL A 168 2.24 11.65 -2.86
C VAL A 168 2.17 11.06 -1.46
N LEU A 169 1.21 11.51 -0.65
CA LEU A 169 1.03 11.00 0.72
C LEU A 169 0.64 9.52 0.73
N ALA A 170 -0.30 9.09 -0.12
CA ALA A 170 -0.67 7.67 -0.20
C ALA A 170 0.53 6.81 -0.62
N HIS A 171 1.35 7.29 -1.58
CA HIS A 171 2.59 6.62 -1.95
C HIS A 171 3.58 6.54 -0.78
N ALA A 172 3.75 7.63 -0.03
CA ALA A 172 4.60 7.69 1.16
C ALA A 172 4.19 6.65 2.21
N VAL A 173 2.88 6.53 2.48
CA VAL A 173 2.31 5.49 3.35
C VAL A 173 2.70 4.09 2.85
N MET A 174 2.53 3.82 1.55
CA MET A 174 2.86 2.49 1.00
C MET A 174 4.35 2.18 1.05
N VAL A 175 5.24 3.16 0.85
CA VAL A 175 6.69 3.01 1.01
C VAL A 175 7.04 2.74 2.47
N ARG A 176 6.46 3.50 3.40
CA ARG A 176 6.63 3.30 4.85
C ARG A 176 6.20 1.89 5.25
N GLN A 177 5.09 1.40 4.71
CA GLN A 177 4.54 0.08 5.03
C GLN A 177 5.05 -1.05 4.14
N GLN A 178 6.04 -0.82 3.28
CA GLN A 178 6.47 -1.76 2.24
C GLN A 178 6.73 -3.19 2.74
N ALA A 179 7.31 -3.33 3.93
CA ALA A 179 7.62 -4.64 4.52
C ALA A 179 6.41 -5.35 5.15
N TRP A 180 5.28 -4.66 5.30
CA TRP A 180 4.03 -5.11 5.88
C TRP A 180 2.90 -5.23 4.85
N ARG A 181 3.14 -4.75 3.62
CA ARG A 181 2.20 -4.86 2.50
C ARG A 181 1.77 -6.30 2.28
N VAL A 182 0.53 -6.46 1.85
CA VAL A 182 -0.07 -7.72 1.42
C VAL A 182 -0.91 -7.48 0.18
N HIS A 183 -1.10 -8.52 -0.63
CA HIS A 183 -1.99 -8.47 -1.78
C HIS A 183 -3.10 -9.54 -1.68
N PRO A 184 -4.25 -9.21 -1.09
CA PRO A 184 -5.37 -10.13 -1.00
C PRO A 184 -5.98 -10.48 -2.36
N ALA A 185 -6.59 -11.66 -2.44
CA ALA A 185 -7.38 -12.09 -3.58
C ALA A 185 -8.61 -11.19 -3.79
N ALA A 186 -9.02 -11.03 -5.05
CA ALA A 186 -10.11 -10.13 -5.45
C ALA A 186 -11.44 -10.39 -4.74
N HIS A 187 -11.74 -11.66 -4.47
CA HIS A 187 -12.99 -12.07 -3.80
C HIS A 187 -13.00 -11.74 -2.29
N LEU A 188 -11.84 -11.50 -1.67
CA LEU A 188 -11.74 -11.12 -0.26
C LEU A 188 -11.72 -9.61 -0.06
N LEU A 189 -11.21 -8.87 -1.06
CA LEU A 189 -11.21 -7.42 -1.10
C LEU A 189 -11.28 -6.96 -2.55
N ALA A 190 -12.44 -6.45 -2.99
CA ALA A 190 -12.62 -6.06 -4.38
C ALA A 190 -11.81 -4.80 -4.76
N THR A 191 -11.76 -3.81 -3.86
CA THR A 191 -11.23 -2.47 -4.15
C THR A 191 -9.97 -2.16 -3.35
N GLY A 192 -8.98 -1.53 -4.01
CA GLY A 192 -7.79 -0.98 -3.35
C GLY A 192 -6.80 -2.03 -2.82
N ARG A 193 -6.81 -3.25 -3.37
CA ARG A 193 -5.95 -4.38 -2.97
C ARG A 193 -4.44 -4.11 -2.99
N THR A 194 -4.00 -3.11 -3.73
CA THR A 194 -2.58 -2.75 -3.83
C THR A 194 -2.14 -1.75 -2.77
N GLN A 195 -3.09 -1.20 -2.00
CA GLN A 195 -2.87 -0.20 -0.98
C GLN A 195 -3.18 -0.75 0.43
N VAL A 196 -2.77 -2.00 0.68
CA VAL A 196 -3.13 -2.76 1.88
C VAL A 196 -1.88 -3.29 2.59
N TRP A 197 -1.91 -3.32 3.92
CA TRP A 197 -0.90 -3.94 4.77
C TRP A 197 -1.54 -4.65 5.98
N MET A 198 -0.78 -5.53 6.64
CA MET A 198 -1.25 -6.24 7.83
C MET A 198 -1.54 -5.28 8.99
N ALA A 199 -2.64 -5.49 9.71
CA ALA A 199 -3.11 -4.56 10.75
C ALA A 199 -2.22 -4.51 12.00
N ASP A 200 -1.40 -5.54 12.22
CA ASP A 200 -0.37 -5.61 13.26
C ASP A 200 0.95 -4.93 12.87
N GLY A 201 0.96 -4.26 11.71
CA GLY A 201 2.02 -3.37 11.30
C GLY A 201 2.09 -2.10 12.14
N PRO A 202 3.18 -1.33 11.99
CA PRO A 202 3.36 -0.09 12.72
C PRO A 202 2.28 0.92 12.34
N ASP A 203 1.89 1.73 13.31
CA ASP A 203 0.94 2.81 13.07
C ASP A 203 1.50 3.83 12.07
N VAL A 204 0.57 4.42 11.33
CA VAL A 204 0.84 5.42 10.30
C VAL A 204 0.31 6.73 10.84
N ASP A 205 1.20 7.69 11.05
CA ASP A 205 0.85 9.09 11.33
C ASP A 205 0.85 9.82 9.99
N LEU A 206 -0.35 10.16 9.49
CA LEU A 206 -0.48 10.82 8.19
C LEU A 206 0.10 12.24 8.20
N ALA A 207 -0.02 12.97 9.32
CA ALA A 207 0.47 14.34 9.43
C ALA A 207 2.00 14.37 9.37
N ALA A 208 2.67 13.56 10.20
CA ALA A 208 4.13 13.49 10.21
C ALA A 208 4.71 12.99 8.88
N LEU A 209 4.03 12.06 8.20
CA LEU A 209 4.41 11.60 6.86
C LEU A 209 4.19 12.68 5.79
N SER A 210 3.12 13.47 5.89
CA SER A 210 2.86 14.59 5.00
C SER A 210 3.96 15.63 5.10
N ASP A 211 4.32 16.05 6.32
CA ASP A 211 5.41 17.01 6.55
C ASP A 211 6.73 16.52 5.97
N THR A 212 7.05 15.24 6.19
CA THR A 212 8.24 14.58 5.62
C THR A 212 8.22 14.60 4.09
N ALA A 213 7.08 14.30 3.48
CA ALA A 213 6.94 14.25 2.03
C ALA A 213 7.01 15.65 1.39
N LEU A 214 6.38 16.65 2.01
CA LEU A 214 6.40 18.04 1.58
C LEU A 214 7.81 18.65 1.70
N ALA A 215 8.50 18.42 2.81
CA ALA A 215 9.88 18.85 2.98
C ALA A 215 10.80 18.28 1.89
N ARG A 216 10.55 17.04 1.46
CA ARG A 216 11.28 16.42 0.35
C ARG A 216 10.97 17.07 -1.00
N ILE A 217 9.70 17.41 -1.27
CA ILE A 217 9.33 18.12 -2.49
C ILE A 217 10.06 19.46 -2.55
N ALA A 218 10.00 20.26 -1.47
CA ALA A 218 10.68 21.54 -1.36
C ALA A 218 12.22 21.44 -1.53
N ALA A 219 12.83 20.38 -0.99
CA ALA A 219 14.27 20.14 -1.16
C ALA A 219 14.64 19.71 -2.60
N GLY A 220 13.71 19.10 -3.34
CA GLY A 220 13.92 18.66 -4.73
C GLY A 220 13.76 19.80 -5.75
N SER A 221 12.89 20.77 -5.49
CA SER A 221 12.70 21.97 -6.33
C SER A 221 13.81 23.02 -6.18
N GLY A 222 14.61 22.96 -5.11
CA GLY A 222 15.74 23.86 -4.86
C GLY A 222 17.07 23.49 -5.56
N GLN A 223 17.12 22.41 -6.36
CA GLN A 223 18.36 21.96 -7.04
C GLN A 223 18.44 22.34 -8.53
N THR A 224 17.51 23.13 -9.06
CA THR A 224 17.49 23.57 -10.47
C THR A 224 17.63 25.09 -10.64
N GLY A 225 18.42 25.74 -9.77
CA GLY A 225 18.82 27.15 -9.90
C GLY A 225 20.26 27.29 -10.35
#